data_AF-A0AAQ3P5P4-F1
#
_entry.id   AF-A0AAQ3P5P4-F1
#
_cell.length_a   1.000
_cell.length_b   1.000
_cell.length_c   1.000
_cell.angle_alpha   90.00
_cell.angle_beta   90.00
_cell.angle_gamma   90.00
#
_symmetry.space_group_name_H-M   'P 1'
#
loop_
_entity.id
_entity.type
_entity.pdbx_description
1 polymer ?
#
loop_
_entity_poly.entity_id
_entity_poly.type
_entity_poly.pdbx_seq_one_letter_code
_entity_poly.pdbx_strand_id
1 'polypeptide(L)'
;MGFLKQGDTFVHPDDAVGVQEEEEEDADNPLPDPTNVAGSSQINQEYSLESLSRQMTEMARLQHEMMNIQNTRHEEICTHLLNLDTRISGLEQHFISDDSAEF
;
A
#
# COMPACT_ATOMS: atom_id res chain seq x y z
N MET A 1 -5.43 21.02 -3.47
CA MET A 1 -5.47 19.66 -2.92
C MET A 1 -4.67 19.70 -1.62
N GLY A 2 -5.34 19.80 -0.48
CA GLY A 2 -4.70 19.98 0.83
C GLY A 2 -5.27 18.99 1.83
N PHE A 3 -4.44 18.50 2.74
CA PHE A 3 -4.83 17.60 3.82
C PHE A 3 -5.46 18.38 4.98
N LEU A 4 -6.43 17.78 5.67
CA LEU A 4 -7.05 18.31 6.89
C LEU A 4 -6.30 17.81 8.11
N LYS A 5 -6.07 18.68 9.10
CA LYS A 5 -5.49 18.26 10.39
C LYS A 5 -6.61 17.73 11.30
N GLN A 6 -6.52 16.46 11.70
CA GLN A 6 -7.40 15.81 12.68
C GLN A 6 -6.55 15.38 13.88
N GLY A 7 -6.69 16.09 15.00
CA GLY A 7 -5.76 15.93 16.13
C GLY A 7 -4.32 16.22 15.70
N ASP A 8 -3.42 15.25 15.89
CA ASP A 8 -2.00 15.36 15.50
C ASP A 8 -1.68 14.75 14.12
N THR A 9 -2.67 14.26 13.37
CA THR A 9 -2.47 13.63 12.06
C THR A 9 -3.10 14.46 10.93
N PHE A 10 -2.53 14.38 9.73
CA PHE A 10 -3.09 14.98 8.52
C PHE A 10 -3.77 13.92 7.66
N VAL A 11 -5.04 14.14 7.31
CA VAL A 11 -5.93 13.19 6.61
C VAL A 11 -6.40 13.80 5.29
N HIS A 12 -6.56 13.00 4.24
CA HIS A 12 -7.12 13.47 2.97
C HIS A 12 -8.62 13.77 3.14
N PRO A 13 -9.18 14.82 2.51
CA PRO A 13 -10.61 15.15 2.62
C PRO A 13 -11.56 13.98 2.33
N ASP A 14 -11.18 13.07 1.44
CA ASP A 14 -11.99 11.91 1.07
C ASP A 14 -11.98 10.80 2.14
N ASP A 15 -11.00 10.82 3.05
CA ASP A 15 -10.81 9.84 4.13
C ASP A 15 -11.32 10.35 5.49
N ALA A 16 -11.78 11.61 5.55
CA ALA A 16 -12.31 12.23 6.76
C ALA A 16 -13.71 11.68 7.07
N VAL A 17 -13.80 10.44 7.55
CA VAL A 17 -15.05 9.85 8.04
C VAL A 17 -15.35 10.40 9.44
N GLY A 18 -16.34 11.29 9.52
CA GLY A 18 -17.04 11.59 10.77
C GLY A 18 -16.23 12.35 11.81
N VAL A 19 -15.93 13.63 11.54
CA VAL A 19 -15.94 14.61 12.64
C VAL A 19 -17.41 14.92 12.89
N GLN A 20 -18.09 14.03 13.63
CA GLN A 20 -19.26 14.47 14.37
C GLN A 20 -18.73 15.43 15.42
N GLU A 21 -19.16 16.67 15.26
CA GLU A 21 -19.10 17.70 16.27
C GLU A 21 -19.54 17.09 17.61
N GLU A 22 -18.86 17.48 18.68
CA GLU A 22 -19.27 17.24 20.04
C GLU A 22 -20.64 17.92 20.25
N GLU A 23 -21.71 17.28 19.79
CA GLU A 23 -23.08 17.64 20.12
C GLU A 23 -23.39 17.02 21.47
N GLU A 24 -23.59 17.94 22.40
CA GLU A 24 -24.10 17.82 23.75
C GLU A 24 -24.84 16.51 24.07
N GLU A 25 -24.51 15.98 25.24
CA GLU A 25 -25.27 14.97 25.98
C GLU A 25 -26.74 15.41 26.14
N ASP A 26 -27.55 15.16 25.11
CA ASP A 26 -29.01 15.30 25.18
C ASP A 26 -29.56 14.12 25.98
N ALA A 27 -29.75 14.39 27.26
CA ALA A 27 -30.25 13.48 28.28
C ALA A 27 -31.75 13.16 28.10
N ASP A 28 -32.18 12.70 26.92
CA ASP A 28 -33.57 12.29 26.70
C ASP A 28 -33.79 11.17 25.66
N ASN A 29 -32.76 10.38 25.34
CA ASN A 29 -32.95 9.19 24.51
C ASN A 29 -33.27 7.96 25.40
N PRO A 30 -34.51 7.43 25.40
CA PRO A 30 -34.86 6.30 26.26
C PRO A 30 -34.01 5.08 25.87
N LEU A 31 -33.40 4.45 26.88
CA LEU A 31 -32.56 3.27 26.75
C LEU A 31 -33.29 2.21 25.88
N PRO A 32 -32.70 1.74 24.76
CA PRO A 32 -33.35 0.73 23.94
C PRO A 32 -33.54 -0.56 24.75
N ASP A 33 -34.77 -1.06 24.76
CA ASP A 33 -35.17 -2.27 25.47
C ASP A 33 -34.26 -3.44 25.06
N PRO A 34 -33.58 -4.13 26.01
CA PRO A 34 -32.69 -5.26 25.71
C PRO A 34 -33.42 -6.45 25.07
N THR A 35 -34.74 -6.39 24.95
CA THR A 35 -35.59 -7.47 24.46
C THR A 35 -36.03 -7.31 22.99
N ASN A 36 -35.65 -6.23 22.28
CA ASN A 36 -35.96 -6.08 20.86
C ASN A 36 -34.98 -6.86 19.96
N VAL A 37 -35.31 -8.14 19.78
CA VAL A 37 -34.75 -9.04 18.76
C VAL A 37 -35.30 -8.65 17.38
N ALA A 38 -34.45 -8.11 16.49
CA ALA A 38 -34.52 -8.33 15.04
C ALA A 38 -33.35 -7.63 14.32
N GLY A 39 -32.25 -8.35 14.13
CA GLY A 39 -31.15 -7.91 13.29
C GLY A 39 -30.32 -9.10 12.87
N SER A 40 -30.84 -9.90 11.94
CA SER A 40 -30.04 -10.89 11.21
C SER A 40 -29.01 -10.17 10.34
N SER A 41 -27.97 -9.62 10.97
CA SER A 41 -26.71 -9.25 10.34
C SER A 41 -25.60 -10.18 10.84
N GLN A 42 -25.94 -11.44 11.12
CA GLN A 42 -24.96 -12.49 10.92
C GLN A 42 -24.79 -12.59 9.41
N ILE A 43 -23.75 -11.91 8.89
CA ILE A 43 -23.10 -12.35 7.67
C ILE A 43 -22.66 -13.78 7.99
N ASN A 44 -23.53 -14.74 7.70
CA ASN A 44 -23.23 -16.16 7.84
C ASN A 44 -22.27 -16.49 6.71
N GLN A 45 -20.99 -16.10 6.88
CA GLN A 45 -19.90 -16.61 6.06
C GLN A 45 -19.75 -18.08 6.45
N GLU A 46 -20.54 -18.93 5.80
CA GLU A 46 -20.29 -20.36 5.77
C GLU A 46 -18.97 -20.55 5.03
N TYR A 47 -17.86 -20.50 5.78
CA TYR A 47 -16.55 -20.87 5.29
C TYR A 47 -16.57 -22.38 5.00
N SER A 48 -17.02 -22.75 3.81
CA SER A 48 -16.79 -24.09 3.28
C SER A 48 -15.29 -24.28 3.07
N LEU A 49 -14.78 -25.46 3.42
CA LEU A 49 -13.40 -25.87 3.13
C LEU A 49 -13.03 -25.65 1.66
N GLU A 50 -14.01 -25.77 0.76
CA GLU A 50 -13.83 -25.54 -0.67
C GLU A 50 -13.62 -24.05 -1.01
N SER A 51 -14.33 -23.15 -0.31
CA SER A 51 -14.11 -21.70 -0.45
C SER A 51 -12.72 -21.30 0.06
N LEU A 52 -12.31 -21.84 1.21
CA LEU A 52 -10.98 -21.61 1.77
C LEU A 52 -9.88 -22.16 0.85
N SER A 53 -10.06 -23.35 0.30
CA SER A 53 -9.14 -23.95 -0.68
C SER A 53 -8.99 -23.08 -1.93
N ARG A 54 -10.11 -22.56 -2.48
CA ARG A 54 -10.08 -21.65 -3.62
C ARG A 54 -9.34 -20.35 -3.27
N GLN A 55 -9.63 -19.77 -2.11
CA GLN A 55 -8.99 -18.53 -1.65
C GLN A 55 -7.47 -18.71 -1.47
N MET A 56 -7.01 -19.81 -0.86
CA MET A 56 -5.58 -20.09 -0.74
C MET A 56 -4.90 -20.23 -2.11
N THR A 57 -5.57 -20.85 -3.07
CA THR A 57 -5.05 -21.00 -4.44
C THR A 57 -4.93 -19.65 -5.14
N GLU A 58 -5.93 -18.77 -4.99
CA GLU A 58 -5.91 -17.42 -5.53
C GLU A 58 -4.82 -16.56 -4.89
N MET A 59 -4.64 -16.65 -3.56
CA MET A 59 -3.56 -15.95 -2.85
C MET A 59 -2.18 -16.42 -3.31
N ALA A 60 -1.98 -17.74 -3.48
CA ALA A 60 -0.73 -18.27 -4.01
C ALA A 60 -0.44 -17.78 -5.44
N ARG A 61 -1.47 -17.73 -6.30
CA ARG A 61 -1.35 -17.18 -7.66
C ARG A 61 -0.95 -15.71 -7.63
N LEU A 62 -1.64 -14.90 -6.81
CA LEU A 62 -1.36 -13.47 -6.68
C LEU A 62 0.04 -13.22 -6.13
N GLN A 63 0.45 -13.96 -5.11
CA GLN A 63 1.80 -13.87 -4.55
C GLN A 63 2.87 -14.16 -5.60
N HIS A 64 2.65 -15.20 -6.42
CA HIS A 64 3.57 -15.53 -7.50
C HIS A 64 3.64 -14.42 -8.56
N GLU A 65 2.50 -13.85 -8.93
CA GLU A 65 2.42 -12.73 -9.88
C GLU A 65 3.16 -11.48 -9.36
N MET A 66 2.95 -11.12 -8.10
CA MET A 66 3.64 -10.01 -7.45
C MET A 66 5.14 -10.23 -7.36
N MET A 67 5.57 -11.44 -6.99
CA MET A 67 7.00 -11.78 -6.94
C MET A 67 7.64 -11.66 -8.33
N ASN A 68 6.94 -12.11 -9.38
CA ASN A 68 7.45 -12.03 -10.74
C ASN A 68 7.62 -10.57 -11.19
N ILE A 69 6.62 -9.71 -10.92
CA ILE A 69 6.71 -8.27 -11.23
C ILE A 69 7.89 -7.63 -10.49
N GLN A 70 8.09 -7.98 -9.22
CA GLN A 70 9.21 -7.45 -8.44
C GLN A 70 10.56 -7.90 -9.01
N ASN A 71 10.69 -9.17 -9.39
CA ASN A 71 11.91 -9.71 -10.00
C ASN A 71 12.24 -9.02 -11.32
N THR A 72 11.27 -8.87 -12.22
CA THR A 72 11.48 -8.18 -13.50
C THR A 72 11.97 -6.75 -13.28
N ARG A 73 11.34 -5.99 -12.37
CA ARG A 73 11.77 -4.63 -12.06
C ARG A 73 13.16 -4.59 -11.43
N HIS A 74 13.48 -5.55 -10.58
CA HIS A 74 14.81 -5.65 -9.98
C HIS A 74 15.89 -5.89 -11.05
N GLU A 75 15.64 -6.81 -11.98
CA GLU A 75 16.56 -7.10 -13.10
C GLU A 75 16.76 -5.88 -14.02
N GLU A 76 15.70 -5.14 -14.32
CA GLU A 76 15.77 -3.88 -15.08
C GLU A 76 16.65 -2.84 -14.36
N ILE A 77 16.45 -2.65 -13.05
CA ILE A 77 17.26 -1.72 -12.25
C ILE A 77 18.73 -2.15 -12.23
N CYS A 78 19.01 -3.43 -11.99
CA CYS A 78 20.38 -3.96 -12.01
C CYS A 78 21.06 -3.71 -13.36
N THR A 79 20.32 -3.92 -14.45
CA THR A 79 20.82 -3.66 -15.81
C THR A 79 21.12 -2.17 -16.02
N HIS A 80 20.25 -1.28 -15.56
CA HIS A 80 20.49 0.16 -15.63
C HIS A 80 21.70 0.59 -14.81
N LEU A 81 21.88 0.07 -13.60
CA LEU A 81 23.03 0.35 -12.76
C LEU A 81 24.34 -0.12 -13.42
N LEU A 82 24.36 -1.32 -13.98
CA LEU A 82 25.54 -1.84 -14.68
C LEU A 82 25.91 -0.97 -15.90
N ASN A 83 24.91 -0.52 -16.66
CA ASN A 83 25.14 0.36 -17.80
C ASN A 83 25.68 1.73 -17.37
N LEU A 84 25.21 2.28 -16.25
CA LEU A 84 25.75 3.52 -15.70
C LEU A 84 27.20 3.34 -15.25
N ASP A 85 27.50 2.27 -14.51
CA ASP A 85 28.85 1.94 -14.06
C ASP A 85 29.82 1.83 -15.24
N THR A 86 29.44 1.09 -16.28
CA THR A 86 30.23 0.94 -17.51
C THR A 86 30.51 2.29 -18.19
N ARG A 87 29.50 3.17 -18.26
CA ARG A 87 29.64 4.50 -18.86
C ARG A 87 30.54 5.41 -18.03
N ILE A 88 30.42 5.36 -16.70
CA ILE A 88 31.26 6.13 -15.77
C ILE A 88 32.70 5.67 -15.91
N SER A 89 32.97 4.37 -15.84
CA SER A 89 34.33 3.83 -16.04
C SER A 89 34.91 4.21 -17.41
N GLY A 90 34.10 4.21 -18.47
CA GLY A 90 34.54 4.65 -19.79
C GLY A 90 34.91 6.13 -19.83
N LEU A 91 34.16 6.99 -19.14
CA LEU A 91 34.49 8.42 -19.03
C LEU A 91 35.75 8.64 -18.21
N GLU A 92 35.89 7.98 -17.06
CA GLU A 92 37.08 8.07 -16.21
C GLU A 92 38.34 7.68 -16.97
N GLN A 93 38.30 6.59 -17.76
CA GLN A 93 39.41 6.18 -18.62
C GLN A 93 39.77 7.23 -19.68
N HIS A 94 38.77 7.91 -20.27
CA HIS A 94 39.01 8.97 -21.25
C HIS A 94 39.73 10.16 -20.61
N PHE A 95 39.28 10.61 -19.43
CA PHE A 95 39.92 11.72 -18.72
C PHE A 95 41.36 11.38 -18.29
N ILE A 96 41.60 10.17 -17.80
CA ILE A 96 42.96 9.71 -17.47
C ILE A 96 43.86 9.66 -18.72
N SER A 97 43.30 9.26 -19.87
CA SER A 97 44.05 9.17 -21.12
C SER A 97 44.39 10.55 -21.69
N ASP A 98 43.45 11.51 -21.64
CA ASP A 98 43.67 12.89 -22.08
C ASP A 98 44.73 13.61 -21.22
N ASP A 99 44.68 13.47 -19.89
CA ASP A 99 45.70 14.03 -18.99
C ASP A 99 47.10 13.43 -19.25
N SER A 100 47.15 12.16 -19.69
CA SER A 100 48.41 11.49 -20.03
C SER A 100 48.98 11.88 -21.40
N ALA A 101 48.17 12.51 -22.27
CA ALA A 101 48.59 12.95 -23.60
C ALA A 101 49.17 14.38 -23.61
N GLU A 102 49.00 15.14 -22.52
CA GLU A 102 49.52 16.51 -22.37
C GLU A 102 50.94 16.61 -21.76
N PHE A 103 51.60 15.48 -21.48
CA PHE A 103 52.99 15.43 -20.95
C PHE A 103 54.01 14.79 -21.89
#